data_AF-A0A7X5IEP8-F1
#
_entry.id   AF-A0A7X5IEP8-F1
#
_cell.length_a   1.000
_cell.length_b   1.000
_cell.length_c   1.000
_cell.angle_alpha   90.00
_cell.angle_beta   90.00
_cell.angle_gamma   90.00
#
_symmetry.space_group_name_H-M   'P 1'
#
loop_
_entity.id
_entity.type
_entity.pdbx_description
1 polymer ?
#
loop_
_entity_poly.entity_id
_entity_poly.type
_entity_poly.pdbx_seq_one_letter_code
_entity_poly.pdbx_strand_id
1 'polypeptide(L)'
;MQGFTWDELDYDFPVGEDVVEELAAAISDVMENVGAELVENREIISVRFDETDYLTLAQRYKELPAGEGRERGGADIPYDISGYLMDIDTTKIDQDYMNANFSKWLKQLDLEGADAAATEAALAALHKTFATLSQEEQKYANLFIHDVQSGDVFVDSAKTFRDYITEYQRHAQDERIARAGDFLGVNVAQLAELLSAGPDEESLNEFGRFDKLMDTVDLARAREYLSALEGASIPAFKVKIRADSLLRRFILEGGFDL
;
A
#
# COMPACT_ATOMS: atom_id res chain seq x y z
N MET A 1 25.87 17.81 17.93
CA MET A 1 25.03 17.68 16.73
C MET A 1 23.60 17.71 17.22
N GLN A 2 22.83 18.73 16.85
CA GLN A 2 21.40 18.77 17.15
C GLN A 2 20.75 17.60 16.40
N GLY A 3 20.06 16.71 17.11
CA GLY A 3 19.36 15.60 16.49
C GLY A 3 18.08 16.12 15.83
N PHE A 4 17.72 15.56 14.68
CA PHE A 4 16.46 15.89 14.02
C PHE A 4 15.27 15.34 14.84
N THR A 5 14.22 16.15 14.97
CA THR A 5 12.93 15.82 15.58
C THR A 5 11.79 16.46 14.80
N TRP A 6 10.61 15.82 14.76
CA TRP A 6 9.46 16.39 14.05
C TRP A 6 8.78 17.55 14.78
N ASP A 7 9.10 17.76 16.07
CA ASP A 7 8.54 18.83 16.90
C ASP A 7 9.28 20.18 16.74
N GLU A 8 10.40 20.20 16.02
CA GLU A 8 11.24 21.37 15.81
C GLU A 8 11.18 21.81 14.34
N LEU A 9 10.77 23.06 14.11
CA LEU A 9 10.56 23.61 12.76
C LEU A 9 11.81 24.26 12.17
N ASP A 10 12.67 24.81 13.03
CA ASP A 10 13.80 25.63 12.65
C ASP A 10 15.08 25.04 13.27
N TYR A 11 16.05 24.73 12.42
CA TYR A 11 17.34 24.18 12.83
C TYR A 11 18.46 25.18 12.53
N ASP A 12 19.27 25.45 13.56
CA ASP A 12 20.37 26.40 13.51
C ASP A 12 21.69 25.64 13.26
N PHE A 13 22.32 25.91 12.14
CA PHE A 13 23.59 25.33 11.75
C PHE A 13 24.68 26.40 11.62
N PRO A 14 25.93 26.10 12.02
CA PRO A 14 27.05 26.95 11.65
C PRO A 14 27.21 26.96 10.12
N VAL A 15 27.37 28.14 9.55
CA VAL A 15 27.62 28.31 8.11
C VAL A 15 28.94 27.61 7.75
N GLY A 16 28.92 26.75 6.73
CA GLY A 16 30.10 25.99 6.29
C GLY A 16 31.25 26.89 5.82
N GLU A 17 32.50 26.45 6.03
CA GLU A 17 33.71 27.23 5.73
C GLU A 17 33.73 27.80 4.29
N ASP A 18 33.19 27.05 3.33
CA ASP A 18 33.10 27.42 1.92
C ASP A 18 32.29 28.71 1.67
N VAL A 19 31.23 28.92 2.46
CA VAL A 19 30.37 30.11 2.37
C VAL A 19 30.99 31.28 3.15
N VAL A 20 31.77 30.99 4.20
CA VAL A 20 32.50 31.98 4.98
C VAL A 20 33.62 32.61 4.14
N GLU A 21 34.31 31.85 3.29
CA GLU A 21 35.34 32.39 2.37
C GLU A 21 34.76 33.33 1.32
N GLU A 22 33.62 32.99 0.72
CA GLU A 22 32.96 33.82 -0.29
C GLU A 22 32.41 35.13 0.33
N LEU A 23 31.86 35.03 1.54
CA LEU A 23 31.42 36.20 2.29
C LEU A 23 32.61 37.06 2.70
N ALA A 24 33.69 36.48 3.26
CA ALA A 24 34.90 37.20 3.65
C ALA A 24 35.57 37.91 2.48
N ALA A 25 35.59 37.30 1.29
CA ALA A 25 36.08 37.94 0.08
C ALA A 25 35.25 39.17 -0.33
N ALA A 26 33.93 39.14 -0.09
CA ALA A 26 33.02 40.25 -0.39
C ALA A 26 33.08 41.42 0.62
N ILE A 27 33.47 41.17 1.88
CA ILE A 27 33.56 42.19 2.94
C ILE A 27 35.00 42.61 3.31
N SER A 28 36.01 42.03 2.65
CA SER A 28 37.44 42.34 2.86
C SER A 28 37.76 43.83 2.79
N ASP A 29 37.13 44.59 1.89
CA ASP A 29 37.30 46.05 1.76
C ASP A 29 36.68 46.85 2.92
N VAL A 30 35.75 46.26 3.68
CA VAL A 30 35.01 46.92 4.77
C VAL A 30 35.61 46.61 6.14
N MET A 31 36.27 45.45 6.30
CA MET A 31 36.79 44.99 7.59
C MET A 31 38.11 45.65 8.03
N GLU A 32 38.76 46.46 7.19
CA GLU A 32 40.05 47.10 7.55
C GLU A 32 39.93 48.14 8.69
N ASN A 33 38.71 48.55 9.09
CA ASN A 33 38.51 49.63 10.07
C ASN A 33 37.67 49.30 11.32
N VAL A 34 37.28 48.06 11.55
CA VAL A 34 36.56 47.70 12.78
C VAL A 34 37.16 46.42 13.34
N GLY A 35 37.70 46.49 14.57
CA GLY A 35 38.04 45.31 15.33
C GLY A 35 36.77 44.49 15.57
N ALA A 36 36.50 43.55 14.67
CA ALA A 36 35.31 42.72 14.68
C ALA A 36 35.61 41.40 15.39
N GLU A 37 34.90 41.17 16.49
CA GLU A 37 34.78 39.86 17.11
C GLU A 37 34.04 38.95 16.12
N LEU A 38 34.62 37.79 15.79
CA LEU A 38 34.03 36.81 14.88
C LEU A 38 32.74 36.27 15.49
N VAL A 39 31.60 36.87 15.12
CA VAL A 39 30.28 36.27 15.37
C VAL A 39 30.20 35.04 14.48
N GLU A 40 30.09 33.85 15.06
CA GLU A 40 29.82 32.62 14.30
C GLU A 40 28.54 32.85 13.47
N ASN A 41 28.69 32.92 12.15
CA ASN A 41 27.54 33.03 11.26
C ASN A 41 26.76 31.71 11.31
N ARG A 42 25.45 31.85 11.52
CA ARG A 42 24.51 30.73 11.69
C ARG A 42 23.41 30.84 10.64
N GLU A 43 23.05 29.72 10.05
CA GLU A 43 21.97 29.59 9.07
C GLU A 43 20.80 28.84 9.69
N ILE A 44 19.58 29.31 9.40
CA ILE A 44 18.34 28.68 9.85
C ILE A 44 17.73 27.91 8.68
N ILE A 45 17.59 26.60 8.86
CA ILE A 45 16.87 25.73 7.91
C ILE A 45 15.48 25.45 8.49
N SER A 46 14.43 25.90 7.78
CA SER A 46 13.04 25.65 8.16
C SER A 46 12.47 24.44 7.43
N VAL A 47 11.94 23.46 8.19
CA VAL A 47 11.24 22.29 7.65
C VAL A 47 9.76 22.63 7.48
N ARG A 48 9.25 22.52 6.25
CA ARG A 48 7.89 22.96 5.87
C ARG A 48 6.85 21.85 5.78
N PHE A 49 7.19 20.65 6.23
CA PHE A 49 6.34 19.47 6.19
C PHE A 49 6.48 18.72 7.51
N ASP A 50 5.41 18.07 7.96
CA ASP A 50 5.41 17.33 9.22
C ASP A 50 5.70 15.83 9.03
N GLU A 51 5.74 15.08 10.14
CA GLU A 51 5.98 13.63 10.11
C GLU A 51 4.95 12.89 9.25
N THR A 52 3.69 13.35 9.27
CA THR A 52 2.61 12.72 8.52
C THR A 52 2.79 12.95 7.02
N ASP A 53 3.18 14.16 6.62
CA ASP A 53 3.51 14.49 5.23
C ASP A 53 4.66 13.61 4.72
N TYR A 54 5.72 13.47 5.51
CA TYR A 54 6.87 12.64 5.16
C TYR A 54 6.50 11.16 5.00
N LEU A 55 5.75 10.59 5.96
CA LEU A 55 5.33 9.19 5.91
C LEU A 55 4.40 8.92 4.73
N THR A 56 3.50 9.86 4.43
CA THR A 56 2.62 9.78 3.25
C THR A 56 3.44 9.71 1.97
N LEU A 57 4.43 10.59 1.81
CA LEU A 57 5.31 10.60 0.63
C LEU A 57 6.18 9.33 0.56
N ALA A 58 6.69 8.84 1.70
CA ALA A 58 7.45 7.60 1.78
C ALA A 58 6.61 6.38 1.34
N GLN A 59 5.35 6.29 1.76
CA GLN A 59 4.44 5.24 1.33
C GLN A 59 4.15 5.32 -0.17
N ARG A 60 3.86 6.50 -0.72
CA ARG A 60 3.65 6.68 -2.16
C ARG A 60 4.90 6.34 -2.98
N TYR A 61 6.07 6.65 -2.41
CA TYR A 61 7.34 6.33 -3.02
C TYR A 61 7.61 4.82 -3.06
N LYS A 62 7.23 4.06 -2.01
CA LYS A 62 7.25 2.58 -2.02
C LYS A 62 6.28 1.98 -3.05
N GLU A 63 5.21 2.70 -3.38
CA GLU A 63 4.21 2.30 -4.38
C GLU A 63 4.57 2.72 -5.82
N LEU A 64 5.65 3.51 -6.01
CA LEU A 64 6.12 3.78 -7.36
C LEU A 64 6.55 2.47 -8.01
N PRO A 65 6.17 2.22 -9.27
CA PRO A 65 6.54 1.00 -9.95
C PRO A 65 8.07 0.90 -10.00
N ALA A 66 8.63 -0.05 -9.26
CA ALA A 66 9.99 -0.51 -9.50
C ALA A 66 10.00 -0.97 -10.96
N GLY A 67 10.86 -0.38 -11.79
CA GLY A 67 10.83 -0.58 -13.23
C GLY A 67 10.84 -2.07 -13.56
N GLU A 68 9.69 -2.62 -13.93
CA GLU A 68 9.63 -3.94 -14.55
C GLU A 68 10.49 -3.85 -15.81
N GLY A 69 11.50 -4.73 -15.89
CA GLY A 69 12.49 -4.73 -16.95
C GLY A 69 11.84 -4.71 -18.34
N ARG A 70 11.73 -3.52 -18.93
CA ARG A 70 11.36 -3.35 -20.33
C ARG A 70 12.61 -3.39 -21.18
N GLU A 71 12.49 -4.14 -22.27
CA GLU A 71 13.53 -4.35 -23.26
C GLU A 71 14.22 -3.05 -23.69
N ARG A 72 15.54 -3.20 -23.85
CA ARG A 72 16.52 -2.21 -24.25
C ARG A 72 16.11 -1.52 -25.56
N GLY A 73 15.57 -0.30 -25.49
CA GLY A 73 15.26 0.54 -26.65
C GLY A 73 15.21 2.01 -26.25
N GLY A 74 16.24 2.77 -26.60
CA GLY A 74 16.55 4.06 -26.00
C GLY A 74 15.51 5.17 -26.18
N ALA A 75 15.13 5.77 -25.06
CA ALA A 75 14.92 7.20 -24.84
C ALA A 75 14.66 7.40 -23.33
N ASP A 76 15.40 8.33 -22.70
CA ASP A 76 15.34 8.78 -21.30
C ASP A 76 14.89 7.75 -20.25
N ILE A 77 15.87 7.06 -19.68
CA ILE A 77 15.70 6.08 -18.59
C ILE A 77 15.39 6.87 -17.30
N PRO A 78 14.20 6.71 -16.68
CA PRO A 78 14.00 7.17 -15.32
C PRO A 78 14.95 6.38 -14.41
N TYR A 79 15.75 7.07 -13.60
CA TYR A 79 16.70 6.41 -12.69
C TYR A 79 16.01 5.28 -11.91
N ASP A 80 16.67 4.13 -11.85
CA ASP A 80 16.30 3.00 -11.00
C ASP A 80 16.56 3.40 -9.54
N ILE A 81 15.57 4.06 -8.92
CA ILE A 81 15.69 4.51 -7.54
C ILE A 81 15.27 3.35 -6.64
N SER A 82 16.26 2.64 -6.10
CA SER A 82 16.02 1.59 -5.13
C SER A 82 15.47 2.20 -3.83
N GLY A 83 14.20 1.93 -3.52
CA GLY A 83 13.47 2.58 -2.44
C GLY A 83 13.82 2.09 -1.03
N TYR A 84 15.09 2.17 -0.64
CA TYR A 84 15.52 1.87 0.72
C TYR A 84 15.37 3.10 1.61
N LEU A 85 14.22 3.23 2.27
CA LEU A 85 14.08 4.00 3.51
C LEU A 85 14.47 3.08 4.67
N MET A 86 15.40 3.50 5.54
CA MET A 86 15.61 2.82 6.82
C MET A 86 14.29 2.89 7.60
N ASP A 87 13.72 1.73 7.96
CA ASP A 87 12.53 1.64 8.80
C ASP A 87 12.85 2.22 10.18
N ILE A 88 12.40 3.45 10.42
CA ILE A 88 12.12 3.93 11.77
C ILE A 88 10.83 3.20 12.18
N ASP A 89 10.73 2.70 13.42
CA ASP A 89 9.58 1.94 13.95
C ASP A 89 8.31 2.82 14.14
N THR A 90 7.93 3.57 13.11
CA THR A 90 6.74 4.45 13.02
C THR A 90 5.46 3.67 12.79
N THR A 91 5.58 2.43 12.28
CA THR A 91 4.46 1.54 11.97
C THR A 91 3.58 1.25 13.18
N LYS A 92 4.16 1.21 14.39
CA LYS A 92 3.42 0.97 15.63
C LYS A 92 2.66 2.20 16.12
N ILE A 93 3.24 3.39 15.98
CA ILE A 93 2.62 4.67 16.39
C ILE A 93 1.40 4.95 15.52
N ASP A 94 1.53 4.70 14.21
CA ASP A 94 0.44 4.86 13.24
C ASP A 94 -0.74 3.91 13.52
N GLN A 95 -0.45 2.68 13.96
CA GLN A 95 -1.47 1.69 14.32
C GLN A 95 -2.28 2.11 15.56
N ASP A 96 -1.60 2.55 16.62
CA ASP A 96 -2.26 2.98 17.86
C ASP A 96 -3.13 4.23 17.61
N TYR A 97 -2.62 5.17 16.80
CA TYR A 97 -3.38 6.38 16.43
C TYR A 97 -4.62 6.06 15.58
N MET A 98 -4.50 5.17 14.59
CA MET A 98 -5.62 4.69 13.78
C MET A 98 -6.67 3.99 14.66
N ASN A 99 -6.24 3.09 15.53
CA ASN A 99 -7.15 2.35 16.40
C ASN A 99 -7.86 3.25 17.43
N ALA A 100 -7.19 4.30 17.90
CA ALA A 100 -7.81 5.31 18.76
C ALA A 100 -8.89 6.11 18.02
N ASN A 101 -8.66 6.50 16.76
CA ASN A 101 -9.66 7.19 15.94
C ASN A 101 -10.84 6.28 15.60
N PHE A 102 -10.57 5.00 15.29
CA PHE A 102 -11.61 3.99 15.10
C PHE A 102 -12.50 3.83 16.35
N SER A 103 -11.89 3.68 17.52
CA SER A 103 -12.60 3.57 18.79
C SER A 103 -13.45 4.83 19.11
N LYS A 104 -12.96 6.02 18.76
CA LYS A 104 -13.71 7.27 18.90
C LYS A 104 -14.91 7.29 17.96
N TRP A 105 -14.72 6.90 16.70
CA TRP A 105 -15.78 6.85 15.70
C TRP A 105 -16.90 5.88 16.10
N LEU A 106 -16.58 4.66 16.53
CA LEU A 106 -17.58 3.70 17.02
C LEU A 106 -18.43 4.27 18.16
N LYS A 107 -17.78 4.92 19.14
CA LYS A 107 -18.49 5.55 20.26
C LYS A 107 -19.46 6.63 19.79
N GLN A 108 -19.07 7.45 18.81
CA GLN A 108 -19.98 8.47 18.25
C GLN A 108 -21.12 7.84 17.46
N LEU A 109 -20.83 6.79 16.69
CA LEU A 109 -21.82 6.03 15.95
C LEU A 109 -22.90 5.43 16.89
N ASP A 110 -22.48 4.85 18.02
CA ASP A 110 -23.39 4.29 19.02
C ASP A 110 -24.22 5.36 19.77
N LEU A 111 -23.66 6.57 19.99
CA LEU A 111 -24.30 7.63 20.76
C LEU A 111 -25.28 8.47 19.94
N GLU A 112 -24.86 8.88 18.74
CA GLU A 112 -25.59 9.87 17.94
C GLU A 112 -26.13 9.31 16.62
N GLY A 113 -25.69 8.10 16.22
CA GLY A 113 -26.06 7.47 14.95
C GLY A 113 -25.18 7.89 13.77
N ALA A 114 -25.40 7.26 12.61
CA ALA A 114 -24.56 7.43 11.42
C ALA A 114 -24.64 8.84 10.80
N ASP A 115 -25.80 9.48 10.86
CA ASP A 115 -26.08 10.78 10.20
C ASP A 115 -25.71 12.00 11.08
N ALA A 116 -25.16 11.77 12.27
CA ALA A 116 -24.79 12.86 13.16
C ALA A 116 -23.49 13.55 12.72
N ALA A 117 -23.47 14.88 12.84
CA ALA A 117 -22.30 15.68 12.47
C ALA A 117 -21.04 15.30 13.28
N ALA A 118 -21.19 14.86 14.53
CA ALA A 118 -20.06 14.39 15.34
C ALA A 118 -19.52 13.04 14.83
N THR A 119 -20.39 12.14 14.38
CA THR A 119 -20.02 10.85 13.76
C THR A 119 -19.28 11.10 12.44
N GLU A 120 -19.77 12.01 11.61
CA GLU A 120 -19.10 12.38 10.35
C GLU A 120 -17.73 13.02 10.60
N ALA A 121 -17.61 13.90 11.60
CA ALA A 121 -16.32 14.47 11.99
C ALA A 121 -15.33 13.41 12.50
N ALA A 122 -15.81 12.43 13.28
CA ALA A 122 -15.00 11.31 13.74
C ALA A 122 -14.58 10.38 12.60
N LEU A 123 -15.47 10.15 11.62
CA LEU A 123 -15.19 9.40 10.40
C LEU A 123 -14.10 10.10 9.57
N ALA A 124 -14.22 11.41 9.38
CA ALA A 124 -13.21 12.20 8.67
C ALA A 124 -11.84 12.14 9.35
N ALA A 125 -11.80 12.11 10.68
CA ALA A 125 -10.55 11.91 11.44
C ALA A 125 -9.97 10.50 11.23
N LEU A 126 -10.81 9.46 11.19
CA LEU A 126 -10.38 8.10 10.86
C LEU A 126 -9.83 8.02 9.43
N HIS A 127 -10.51 8.60 8.43
CA HIS A 127 -10.03 8.61 7.05
C HIS A 127 -8.66 9.27 6.86
N LYS A 128 -8.30 10.27 7.68
CA LYS A 128 -6.93 10.84 7.63
C LYS A 128 -5.85 9.80 7.91
N THR A 129 -6.16 8.76 8.68
CA THR A 129 -5.21 7.69 9.00
C THR A 129 -5.04 6.70 7.84
N PHE A 130 -5.91 6.74 6.82
CA PHE A 130 -5.85 5.82 5.68
C PHE A 130 -4.63 6.04 4.79
N ALA A 131 -3.96 7.19 4.91
CA ALA A 131 -2.70 7.44 4.21
C ALA A 131 -1.63 6.37 4.51
N THR A 132 -1.71 5.73 5.69
CA THR A 132 -0.84 4.64 6.13
C THR A 132 -1.25 3.26 5.62
N LEU A 133 -2.41 3.15 4.95
CA LEU A 133 -2.93 1.92 4.36
C LEU A 133 -2.63 1.85 2.86
N SER A 134 -2.37 0.65 2.35
CA SER A 134 -2.28 0.40 0.91
C SER A 134 -3.61 0.65 0.20
N GLN A 135 -3.61 0.85 -1.12
CA GLN A 135 -4.86 1.06 -1.88
C GLN A 135 -5.86 -0.09 -1.72
N GLU A 136 -5.37 -1.32 -1.66
CA GLU A 136 -6.22 -2.48 -1.44
C GLU A 136 -6.79 -2.50 -0.01
N GLU A 137 -5.97 -2.22 1.01
CA GLU A 137 -6.43 -2.09 2.38
C GLU A 137 -7.48 -0.97 2.52
N GLN A 138 -7.29 0.16 1.85
CA GLN A 138 -8.26 1.27 1.84
C GLN A 138 -9.61 0.85 1.25
N LYS A 139 -9.63 0.04 0.18
CA LYS A 139 -10.86 -0.51 -0.40
C LYS A 139 -11.65 -1.31 0.64
N TYR A 140 -10.97 -2.23 1.34
CA TYR A 140 -11.63 -3.06 2.35
C TYR A 140 -11.97 -2.29 3.65
N ALA A 141 -11.16 -1.31 4.01
CA ALA A 141 -11.47 -0.39 5.12
C ALA A 141 -12.76 0.39 4.86
N ASN A 142 -12.94 0.91 3.65
CA ASN A 142 -14.17 1.60 3.25
C ASN A 142 -15.39 0.66 3.24
N LEU A 143 -15.23 -0.57 2.74
CA LEU A 143 -16.29 -1.58 2.75
C LEU A 143 -16.72 -1.92 4.18
N PHE A 144 -15.75 -2.18 5.07
CA PHE A 144 -16.03 -2.44 6.47
C PHE A 144 -16.74 -1.27 7.18
N ILE A 145 -16.28 -0.03 6.96
CA ILE A 145 -16.94 1.16 7.52
C ILE A 145 -18.40 1.22 7.07
N HIS A 146 -18.65 1.02 5.77
CA HIS A 146 -20.00 1.05 5.22
C HIS A 146 -20.90 -0.01 5.88
N ASP A 147 -20.41 -1.25 6.00
CA ASP A 147 -21.16 -2.36 6.60
C ASP A 147 -21.46 -2.15 8.09
N VAL A 148 -20.58 -1.44 8.80
CA VAL A 148 -20.82 -1.05 10.19
C VAL A 148 -21.87 0.07 10.27
N GLN A 149 -21.85 1.04 9.35
CA GLN A 149 -22.86 2.12 9.30
C GLN A 149 -24.25 1.63 8.90
N SER A 150 -24.33 0.64 8.01
CA SER A 150 -25.59 0.00 7.62
C SER A 150 -26.14 -0.94 8.70
N GLY A 151 -25.30 -1.35 9.67
CA GLY A 151 -25.64 -2.30 10.72
C GLY A 151 -25.54 -3.76 10.27
N ASP A 152 -24.87 -4.03 9.16
CA ASP A 152 -24.63 -5.38 8.63
C ASP A 152 -23.55 -6.12 9.43
N VAL A 153 -22.65 -5.38 10.10
CA VAL A 153 -21.57 -5.95 10.92
C VAL A 153 -21.55 -5.36 12.33
N PHE A 154 -21.45 -6.24 13.32
CA PHE A 154 -21.22 -5.86 14.71
C PHE A 154 -19.73 -5.89 15.04
N VAL A 155 -19.25 -4.81 15.64
CA VAL A 155 -17.85 -4.65 15.99
C VAL A 155 -17.58 -5.19 17.40
N ASP A 156 -16.69 -6.17 17.48
CA ASP A 156 -16.06 -6.62 18.71
C ASP A 156 -15.00 -5.62 19.19
N SER A 157 -15.14 -5.17 20.44
CA SER A 157 -14.24 -4.28 21.16
C SER A 157 -12.81 -4.82 21.37
N ALA A 158 -12.61 -6.14 21.24
CA ALA A 158 -11.29 -6.76 21.39
C ALA A 158 -10.43 -6.68 20.11
N LYS A 159 -11.04 -6.35 18.97
CA LYS A 159 -10.37 -6.31 17.66
C LYS A 159 -9.97 -4.88 17.29
N THR A 160 -8.84 -4.76 16.61
CA THR A 160 -8.38 -3.49 16.04
C THR A 160 -8.99 -3.24 14.66
N PHE A 161 -8.94 -1.98 14.18
CA PHE A 161 -9.38 -1.65 12.82
C PHE A 161 -8.67 -2.48 11.75
N ARG A 162 -7.37 -2.75 11.92
CA ARG A 162 -6.58 -3.55 10.98
C ARG A 162 -6.97 -5.03 10.97
N ASP A 163 -7.43 -5.56 12.11
CA ASP A 163 -7.95 -6.93 12.16
C ASP A 163 -9.17 -7.06 11.25
N TYR A 164 -10.09 -6.09 11.28
CA TYR A 164 -11.24 -6.09 10.38
C TYR A 164 -10.85 -5.96 8.91
N ILE A 165 -9.92 -5.06 8.58
CA ILE A 165 -9.40 -4.94 7.20
C ILE A 165 -8.84 -6.29 6.73
N THR A 166 -8.06 -6.96 7.58
CA THR A 166 -7.45 -8.26 7.27
C THR A 166 -8.51 -9.35 7.11
N GLU A 167 -9.56 -9.35 7.94
CA GLU A 167 -10.67 -10.29 7.81
C GLU A 167 -11.44 -10.09 6.50
N TYR A 168 -11.72 -8.84 6.13
CA TYR A 168 -12.37 -8.52 4.86
C TYR A 168 -11.52 -8.90 3.65
N GLN A 169 -10.21 -8.65 3.71
CA GLN A 169 -9.26 -9.09 2.67
C GLN A 169 -9.28 -10.60 2.50
N ARG A 170 -9.17 -11.35 3.61
CA ARG A 170 -9.21 -12.81 3.59
C ARG A 170 -10.52 -13.34 3.04
N HIS A 171 -11.65 -12.80 3.50
CA HIS A 171 -12.96 -13.19 3.01
C HIS A 171 -13.10 -12.95 1.50
N ALA A 172 -12.68 -11.78 1.02
CA ALA A 172 -12.71 -11.48 -0.41
C ALA A 172 -11.79 -12.40 -1.22
N GLN A 173 -10.62 -12.76 -0.69
CA GLN A 173 -9.73 -13.73 -1.31
C GLN A 173 -10.36 -15.13 -1.36
N ASP A 174 -10.93 -15.61 -0.26
CA ASP A 174 -11.62 -16.90 -0.19
C ASP A 174 -12.79 -16.96 -1.17
N GLU A 175 -13.58 -15.89 -1.29
CA GLU A 175 -14.65 -15.79 -2.27
C GLU A 175 -14.12 -15.84 -3.72
N ARG A 176 -13.00 -15.16 -4.02
CA ARG A 176 -12.38 -15.20 -5.35
C ARG A 176 -11.94 -16.62 -5.71
N ILE A 177 -11.34 -17.33 -4.77
CA ILE A 177 -10.91 -18.73 -4.95
C ILE A 177 -12.14 -19.64 -5.12
N ALA A 178 -13.20 -19.42 -4.33
CA ALA A 178 -14.45 -20.17 -4.45
C ALA A 178 -15.10 -19.95 -5.83
N ARG A 179 -15.21 -18.70 -6.30
CA ARG A 179 -15.69 -18.36 -7.64
C ARG A 179 -14.88 -19.04 -8.73
N ALA A 180 -13.55 -19.06 -8.61
CA ALA A 180 -12.69 -19.80 -9.54
C ALA A 180 -13.01 -21.30 -9.55
N GLY A 181 -13.24 -21.90 -8.38
CA GLY A 181 -13.72 -23.27 -8.23
C GLY A 181 -15.07 -23.51 -8.92
N ASP A 182 -16.03 -22.58 -8.78
CA ASP A 182 -17.34 -22.70 -9.39
C ASP A 182 -17.27 -22.61 -10.92
N PHE A 183 -16.53 -21.65 -11.47
CA PHE A 183 -16.43 -21.39 -12.91
C PHE A 183 -15.55 -22.39 -13.65
N LEU A 184 -14.44 -22.81 -13.05
CA LEU A 184 -13.44 -23.67 -13.72
C LEU A 184 -13.46 -25.10 -13.21
N GLY A 185 -14.19 -25.39 -12.13
CA GLY A 185 -14.26 -26.71 -11.51
C GLY A 185 -12.94 -27.16 -10.87
N VAL A 186 -12.05 -26.22 -10.56
CA VAL A 186 -10.74 -26.53 -9.96
C VAL A 186 -10.84 -26.87 -8.48
N ASN A 187 -9.85 -27.62 -7.98
CA ASN A 187 -9.72 -27.87 -6.56
C ASN A 187 -9.34 -26.58 -5.81
N VAL A 188 -10.31 -26.05 -5.06
CA VAL A 188 -10.20 -24.81 -4.28
C VAL A 188 -9.04 -24.84 -3.28
N ALA A 189 -8.79 -25.98 -2.62
CA ALA A 189 -7.71 -26.08 -1.64
C ALA A 189 -6.32 -25.98 -2.32
N GLN A 190 -6.13 -26.67 -3.45
CA GLN A 190 -4.88 -26.58 -4.22
C GLN A 190 -4.66 -25.18 -4.79
N LEU A 191 -5.74 -24.52 -5.24
CA LEU A 191 -5.67 -23.14 -5.73
C LEU A 191 -5.32 -22.17 -4.59
N ALA A 192 -5.91 -22.33 -3.42
CA ALA A 192 -5.61 -21.52 -2.24
C ALA A 192 -4.15 -21.71 -1.79
N GLU A 193 -3.65 -22.95 -1.74
CA GLU A 193 -2.24 -23.22 -1.45
C GLU A 193 -1.30 -22.53 -2.45
N LEU A 194 -1.62 -22.58 -3.74
CA LEU A 194 -0.84 -21.93 -4.80
C LEU A 194 -0.82 -20.41 -4.65
N LEU A 195 -1.96 -19.78 -4.44
CA LEU A 195 -2.05 -18.33 -4.22
C LEU A 195 -1.32 -17.90 -2.95
N SER A 196 -1.47 -18.65 -1.86
CA SER A 196 -0.81 -18.34 -0.58
C SER A 196 0.72 -18.41 -0.67
N ALA A 197 1.25 -19.21 -1.60
CA ALA A 197 2.69 -19.33 -1.83
C ALA A 197 3.27 -18.14 -2.61
N GLY A 198 2.44 -17.27 -3.21
CA GLY A 198 2.87 -16.11 -4.00
C GLY A 198 3.91 -16.43 -5.08
N PRO A 199 3.67 -17.44 -5.96
CA PRO A 199 4.65 -17.85 -6.95
C PRO A 199 4.87 -16.82 -8.04
N ASP A 200 6.09 -16.82 -8.58
CA ASP A 200 6.44 -16.18 -9.85
C ASP A 200 6.37 -17.18 -11.03
N GLU A 201 6.71 -16.73 -12.24
CA GLU A 201 6.66 -17.58 -13.44
C GLU A 201 7.55 -18.83 -13.37
N GLU A 202 8.69 -18.74 -12.69
CA GLU A 202 9.66 -19.83 -12.57
C GLU A 202 9.22 -20.85 -11.52
N SER A 203 8.70 -20.36 -10.39
CA SER A 203 8.32 -21.18 -9.25
C SER A 203 6.91 -21.76 -9.38
N LEU A 204 6.02 -21.19 -10.21
CA LEU A 204 4.60 -21.59 -10.28
C LEU A 204 4.39 -23.11 -10.39
N ASN A 205 5.20 -23.80 -11.18
CA ASN A 205 5.07 -25.25 -11.38
C ASN A 205 6.14 -26.10 -10.65
N GLU A 206 6.78 -25.56 -9.61
CA GLU A 206 7.69 -26.34 -8.78
C GLU A 206 7.00 -27.59 -8.21
N PHE A 207 7.68 -28.73 -8.27
CA PHE A 207 7.14 -30.01 -7.83
C PHE A 207 5.83 -30.44 -8.55
N GLY A 208 5.57 -29.86 -9.74
CA GLY A 208 4.38 -30.13 -10.55
C GLY A 208 3.08 -29.64 -9.91
N ARG A 209 3.13 -28.66 -9.01
CA ARG A 209 1.96 -28.17 -8.26
C ARG A 209 0.88 -27.57 -9.15
N PHE A 210 1.28 -26.81 -10.17
CA PHE A 210 0.33 -26.22 -11.12
C PHE A 210 -0.25 -27.28 -12.07
N ASP A 211 0.56 -28.24 -12.52
CA ASP A 211 0.06 -29.36 -13.33
C ASP A 211 -1.00 -30.18 -12.57
N LYS A 212 -0.76 -30.44 -11.28
CA LYS A 212 -1.74 -31.12 -10.41
C LYS A 212 -3.04 -30.34 -10.28
N LEU A 213 -2.98 -29.01 -10.15
CA LEU A 213 -4.18 -28.17 -10.16
C LEU A 213 -4.91 -28.27 -11.50
N MET A 214 -4.17 -28.19 -12.61
CA MET A 214 -4.72 -28.30 -13.96
C MET A 214 -5.40 -29.64 -14.23
N ASP A 215 -4.95 -30.72 -13.60
CA ASP A 215 -5.61 -32.03 -13.67
C ASP A 215 -6.97 -32.06 -12.95
N THR A 216 -7.27 -31.08 -12.09
CA THR A 216 -8.57 -30.97 -11.40
C THR A 216 -9.62 -30.16 -12.18
N VAL A 217 -9.22 -29.46 -13.24
CA VAL A 217 -10.13 -28.59 -14.03
C VAL A 217 -11.29 -29.39 -14.62
N ASP A 218 -12.52 -28.92 -14.38
CA ASP A 218 -13.71 -29.42 -15.08
C ASP A 218 -13.80 -28.73 -16.45
N LEU A 219 -13.42 -29.46 -17.50
CA LEU A 219 -13.43 -28.95 -18.87
C LEU A 219 -14.83 -28.56 -19.38
N ALA A 220 -15.91 -29.10 -18.80
CA ALA A 220 -17.27 -28.69 -19.18
C ALA A 220 -17.60 -27.31 -18.60
N ARG A 221 -17.37 -27.11 -17.30
CA ARG A 221 -17.58 -25.81 -16.63
C ARG A 221 -16.67 -24.73 -17.19
N ALA A 222 -15.37 -25.03 -17.35
CA ALA A 222 -14.42 -24.12 -17.94
C ALA A 222 -14.84 -23.70 -19.35
N ARG A 223 -15.37 -24.63 -20.16
CA ARG A 223 -15.87 -24.30 -21.50
C ARG A 223 -17.06 -23.34 -21.45
N GLU A 224 -18.01 -23.57 -20.55
CA GLU A 224 -19.20 -22.73 -20.40
C GLU A 224 -18.79 -21.31 -20.00
N TYR A 225 -18.01 -21.18 -18.93
CA TYR A 225 -17.51 -19.89 -18.44
C TYR A 225 -16.68 -19.16 -19.51
N LEU A 226 -15.69 -19.82 -20.10
CA LEU A 226 -14.83 -19.18 -21.11
C LEU A 226 -15.61 -18.82 -22.39
N SER A 227 -16.62 -19.60 -22.79
CA SER A 227 -17.44 -19.26 -23.94
C SER A 227 -18.35 -18.05 -23.66
N ALA A 228 -18.83 -17.92 -22.43
CA ALA A 228 -19.57 -16.73 -21.99
C ALA A 228 -18.66 -15.50 -21.97
N LEU A 229 -17.44 -15.64 -21.45
CA LEU A 229 -16.43 -14.59 -21.39
C LEU A 229 -15.99 -14.11 -22.79
N GLU A 230 -15.78 -15.02 -23.73
CA GLU A 230 -15.39 -14.69 -25.12
C GLU A 230 -16.59 -14.33 -26.02
N GLY A 231 -17.83 -14.49 -25.55
CA GLY A 231 -19.05 -14.29 -26.34
C GLY A 231 -19.21 -15.27 -27.51
N ALA A 232 -18.42 -16.36 -27.54
CA ALA A 232 -18.37 -17.33 -28.62
C ALA A 232 -18.05 -18.73 -28.09
N SER A 233 -18.58 -19.77 -28.76
CA SER A 233 -18.30 -21.14 -28.34
C SER A 233 -16.85 -21.54 -28.58
N ILE A 234 -16.17 -21.99 -27.52
CA ILE A 234 -14.79 -22.45 -27.62
C ILE A 234 -14.76 -23.93 -28.08
N PRO A 235 -13.94 -24.28 -29.09
CA PRO A 235 -13.71 -25.67 -29.47
C PRO A 235 -13.13 -26.50 -28.32
N ALA A 236 -13.61 -27.73 -28.13
CA ALA A 236 -13.23 -28.57 -26.99
C ALA A 236 -11.71 -28.75 -26.81
N PHE A 237 -10.95 -28.86 -27.91
CA PHE A 237 -9.48 -29.01 -27.85
C PHE A 237 -8.75 -27.73 -27.40
N LYS A 238 -9.40 -26.56 -27.46
CA LYS A 238 -8.83 -25.29 -26.99
C LYS A 238 -9.15 -24.97 -25.53
N VAL A 239 -10.19 -25.58 -24.97
CA VAL A 239 -10.66 -25.28 -23.61
C VAL A 239 -9.54 -25.47 -22.59
N LYS A 240 -8.81 -26.59 -22.66
CA LYS A 240 -7.69 -26.86 -21.72
C LYS A 240 -6.60 -25.79 -21.81
N ILE A 241 -6.22 -25.37 -23.02
CA ILE A 241 -5.18 -24.35 -23.24
C ILE A 241 -5.64 -22.99 -22.69
N ARG A 242 -6.92 -22.64 -22.89
CA ARG A 242 -7.49 -21.39 -22.38
C ARG A 242 -7.61 -21.37 -20.86
N ALA A 243 -8.05 -22.49 -20.27
CA ALA A 243 -8.12 -22.65 -18.82
C ALA A 243 -6.74 -22.56 -18.18
N ASP A 244 -5.72 -23.18 -18.78
CA ASP A 244 -4.32 -23.05 -18.35
C ASP A 244 -3.86 -21.59 -18.32
N SER A 245 -4.04 -20.88 -19.44
CA SER A 245 -3.63 -19.46 -19.53
C SER A 245 -4.36 -18.59 -18.52
N LEU A 246 -5.66 -18.82 -18.31
CA LEU A 246 -6.47 -18.07 -17.35
C LEU A 246 -6.01 -18.34 -15.91
N LEU A 247 -5.84 -19.60 -15.52
CA LEU A 247 -5.42 -19.99 -14.17
C LEU A 247 -4.00 -19.54 -13.86
N ARG A 248 -3.09 -19.66 -14.83
CA ARG A 248 -1.72 -19.15 -14.70
C ARG A 248 -1.72 -17.66 -14.39
N ARG A 249 -2.44 -16.87 -15.20
CA ARG A 249 -2.57 -15.43 -14.98
C ARG A 249 -3.24 -15.12 -13.64
N PHE A 250 -4.31 -15.84 -13.31
CA PHE A 250 -5.03 -15.67 -12.05
C PHE A 250 -4.12 -15.87 -10.84
N ILE A 251 -3.24 -16.87 -10.86
CA ILE A 251 -2.31 -17.12 -9.75
C ILE A 251 -1.19 -16.06 -9.71
N LEU A 252 -0.57 -15.75 -10.85
CA LEU A 252 0.55 -14.80 -10.93
C LEU A 252 0.14 -13.36 -10.59
N GLU A 253 -1.10 -12.97 -10.87
CA GLU A 253 -1.65 -11.66 -10.54
C GLU A 253 -2.32 -11.62 -9.15
N GLY A 254 -2.16 -12.66 -8.33
CA GLY A 254 -2.66 -12.69 -6.94
C GLY A 254 -4.17 -12.90 -6.80
N GLY A 255 -4.84 -13.41 -7.83
CA GLY A 255 -6.26 -13.80 -7.79
C GLY A 255 -7.21 -12.64 -8.12
N PHE A 256 -7.23 -12.20 -9.38
CA PHE A 256 -8.19 -11.20 -9.85
C PHE A 256 -9.63 -11.73 -9.92
N ASP A 257 -10.62 -10.84 -10.01
CA ASP A 257 -12.03 -11.24 -10.05
C ASP A 257 -12.42 -11.90 -11.40
N LEU A 258 -12.92 -13.14 -11.33
CA LEU A 258 -13.43 -13.95 -12.45
C LEU A 258 -14.94 -13.78 -12.66
#